data_AF-A0A9J6CDC7-F1
#
_entry.id   AF-A0A9J6CDC7-F1
#
_cell.length_a   1.000
_cell.length_b   1.000
_cell.length_c   1.000
_cell.angle_alpha   90.00
_cell.angle_beta   90.00
_cell.angle_gamma   90.00
#
_symmetry.space_group_name_H-M   'P 1'
#
loop_
_entity.id
_entity.type
_entity.pdbx_description
1 polymer ?
#
loop_
_entity_poly.entity_id
_entity_poly.type
_entity_poly.pdbx_seq_one_letter_code
_entity_poly.pdbx_strand_id
1 'polypeptide(L)'
;MKKKKKEARLLARKFITLYTLCRELLSKQDHYDWGLRAIKSVLVVAGGLKRSDRQRPEDQVLMRALRNFNVPKIVTADIEIFMGLIDDLFPALDVPRKTNPEFEKDIRHTIDELQLQPGDADGFILKVVQLDELFAVRHSVFIVGNSGTGKSMVWKTLFKTYATQKRRPIYHDLNPKAVANDELFGIIIPSTREWKDGLFSNIMREQANMTGIGLKWIVLDGDIDLID
;
A
#
# COMPACT_ATOMS: atom_id res chain seq x y z
N MET A 1 -29.85 8.64 17.73
CA MET A 1 -29.13 9.51 16.76
C MET A 1 -28.11 10.48 17.38
N LYS A 2 -28.42 11.24 18.44
CA LYS A 2 -27.48 12.23 19.02
C LYS A 2 -26.16 11.63 19.58
N LYS A 3 -26.20 10.44 20.19
CA LYS A 3 -25.00 9.74 20.74
C LYS A 3 -23.99 9.37 19.66
N LYS A 4 -24.44 8.70 18.57
CA LYS A 4 -23.60 8.39 17.39
C LYS A 4 -22.97 9.63 16.76
N LYS A 5 -23.71 10.76 16.69
CA LYS A 5 -23.17 12.02 16.15
C LYS A 5 -22.07 12.63 17.03
N LYS A 6 -22.17 12.50 18.36
CA LYS A 6 -21.13 12.96 19.30
C LYS A 6 -19.86 12.10 19.21
N GLU A 7 -20.04 10.79 19.13
CA GLU A 7 -18.95 9.81 18.98
C GLU A 7 -18.18 10.03 17.66
N ALA A 8 -18.89 10.13 16.53
CA ALA A 8 -18.27 10.43 15.24
C ALA A 8 -17.47 11.75 15.25
N ARG A 9 -17.98 12.79 15.93
CA ARG A 9 -17.27 14.08 16.05
C ARG A 9 -15.99 13.96 16.88
N LEU A 10 -16.00 13.14 17.93
CA LEU A 10 -14.81 12.87 18.75
C LEU A 10 -13.75 12.11 17.93
N LEU A 11 -14.15 11.05 17.23
CA LEU A 11 -13.25 10.26 16.40
C LEU A 11 -12.65 11.08 15.24
N ALA A 12 -13.45 11.95 14.61
CA ALA A 12 -12.95 12.87 13.59
C ALA A 12 -11.89 13.84 14.14
N ARG A 13 -12.09 14.36 15.37
CA ARG A 13 -11.08 15.21 16.04
C ARG A 13 -9.80 14.44 16.29
N LYS A 14 -9.87 13.22 16.84
CA LYS A 14 -8.69 12.36 17.05
C LYS A 14 -7.93 12.11 15.75
N PHE A 15 -8.64 11.81 14.66
CA PHE A 15 -8.03 11.63 13.33
C PHE A 15 -7.25 12.89 12.92
N ILE A 16 -7.92 14.04 12.87
CA ILE A 16 -7.31 15.30 12.40
C ILE A 16 -6.13 15.67 13.30
N THR A 17 -6.28 15.55 14.62
CA THR A 17 -5.21 15.82 15.58
C THR A 17 -4.00 14.93 15.32
N LEU A 18 -4.18 13.62 15.11
CA LEU A 18 -3.07 12.73 14.78
C LEU A 18 -2.31 13.21 13.54
N TYR A 19 -3.02 13.51 12.45
CA TYR A 19 -2.38 13.90 11.19
C TYR A 19 -1.69 15.27 11.28
N THR A 20 -2.26 16.20 12.04
CA THR A 20 -1.61 17.48 12.36
C THR A 20 -0.32 17.26 13.15
N LEU A 21 -0.37 16.45 14.21
CA LEU A 21 0.80 16.14 15.04
C LEU A 21 1.87 15.39 14.25
N CYS A 22 1.49 14.41 13.41
CA CYS A 22 2.44 13.72 12.56
C CYS A 22 3.17 14.67 11.60
N ARG A 23 2.46 15.67 11.05
CA ARG A 23 3.07 16.67 10.18
C ARG A 23 4.04 17.59 10.93
N GLU A 24 3.80 17.85 12.20
CA GLU A 24 4.59 18.77 13.03
C GLU A 24 5.77 18.10 13.72
N LEU A 25 5.63 16.81 14.09
CA LEU A 25 6.58 16.11 14.96
C LEU A 25 7.42 15.06 14.24
N LEU A 26 6.94 14.46 13.14
CA LEU A 26 7.73 13.49 12.39
C LEU A 26 8.74 14.20 11.49
N SER A 27 9.79 13.47 11.11
CA SER A 27 10.78 13.98 10.16
C SER A 27 10.13 14.39 8.83
N LYS A 28 10.72 15.39 8.16
CA LYS A 28 10.25 15.84 6.83
C LYS A 28 10.67 14.81 5.78
N GLN A 29 9.71 14.03 5.31
CA GLN A 29 9.88 13.06 4.24
C GLN A 29 8.98 13.41 3.05
N ASP A 30 9.52 13.35 1.83
CA ASP A 30 8.77 13.70 0.61
C ASP A 30 7.57 12.78 0.36
N HIS A 31 7.66 11.53 0.83
CA HIS A 31 6.61 10.53 0.65
C HIS A 31 5.51 10.58 1.72
N TYR A 32 5.62 11.46 2.74
CA TYR A 32 4.58 11.60 3.75
C TYR A 32 3.38 12.38 3.19
N ASP A 33 2.20 11.76 3.28
CA ASP A 33 0.93 12.33 2.82
C ASP A 33 -0.08 12.38 3.97
N TRP A 34 -0.27 13.58 4.53
CA TRP A 34 -1.27 13.86 5.57
C TRP A 34 -2.53 14.55 5.02
N GLY A 35 -2.71 14.57 3.69
CA GLY A 35 -3.81 15.23 3.01
C GLY A 35 -5.12 14.44 3.00
N LEU A 36 -6.17 15.04 2.44
CA LEU A 36 -7.51 14.43 2.33
C LEU A 36 -7.51 13.08 1.60
N ARG A 37 -6.57 12.87 0.67
CA ARG A 37 -6.41 11.60 -0.06
C ARG A 37 -6.05 10.46 0.89
N ALA A 38 -5.07 10.67 1.76
CA ALA A 38 -4.69 9.70 2.79
C ALA A 38 -5.84 9.46 3.77
N ILE A 39 -6.53 10.51 4.19
CA ILE A 39 -7.72 10.41 5.07
C ILE A 39 -8.79 9.51 4.45
N LYS A 40 -9.13 9.74 3.17
CA LYS A 40 -10.10 8.90 2.45
C LYS A 40 -9.68 7.43 2.43
N SER A 41 -8.41 7.12 2.17
CA SER A 41 -7.91 5.74 2.17
C SER A 41 -8.08 5.06 3.53
N VAL A 42 -7.74 5.74 4.64
CA VAL A 42 -7.95 5.19 5.99
C VAL A 42 -9.42 4.93 6.26
N LEU A 43 -10.31 5.85 5.89
CA LEU A 43 -11.74 5.68 6.12
C LEU A 43 -12.34 4.51 5.33
N VAL A 44 -11.83 4.24 4.11
CA VAL A 44 -12.20 3.05 3.34
C VAL A 44 -11.80 1.78 4.08
N VAL A 45 -10.57 1.72 4.61
CA VAL A 45 -10.07 0.60 5.43
C VAL A 45 -10.92 0.43 6.69
N ALA A 46 -11.14 1.50 7.44
CA ALA A 46 -11.94 1.49 8.66
C ALA A 46 -13.37 1.00 8.38
N GLY A 47 -13.97 1.46 7.28
CA GLY A 47 -15.28 0.99 6.83
C GLY A 47 -15.31 -0.50 6.52
N GLY A 48 -14.26 -1.04 5.87
CA GLY A 48 -14.10 -2.47 5.62
C GLY A 48 -14.02 -3.27 6.93
N LEU A 49 -13.17 -2.83 7.85
CA LEU A 49 -13.01 -3.44 9.18
C LEU A 49 -14.34 -3.46 9.95
N LYS A 50 -15.05 -2.33 10.03
CA LYS A 50 -16.34 -2.23 10.72
C LYS A 50 -17.43 -3.10 10.10
N ARG A 51 -17.41 -3.32 8.77
CA ARG A 51 -18.35 -4.23 8.11
C ARG A 51 -18.04 -5.69 8.42
N SER A 52 -16.76 -6.05 8.48
CA SER A 52 -16.31 -7.41 8.82
C SER A 52 -16.56 -7.78 10.29
N ASP A 53 -16.57 -6.80 11.18
CA ASP A 53 -16.83 -6.96 12.61
C ASP A 53 -17.73 -5.83 13.10
N ARG A 54 -19.04 -6.03 12.99
CA ARG A 54 -20.04 -5.01 13.31
C ARG A 54 -20.10 -4.68 14.80
N GLN A 55 -19.72 -5.61 15.67
CA GLN A 55 -19.81 -5.44 17.12
C GLN A 55 -18.61 -4.69 17.71
N ARG A 56 -17.47 -4.70 17.01
CA ARG A 56 -16.28 -4.00 17.48
C ARG A 56 -16.51 -2.47 17.61
N PRO A 57 -16.10 -1.86 18.73
CA PRO A 57 -16.18 -0.40 18.93
C PRO A 57 -15.53 0.42 17.81
N GLU A 58 -16.14 1.56 17.44
CA GLU A 58 -15.68 2.39 16.31
C GLU A 58 -14.30 3.03 16.56
N ASP A 59 -13.98 3.33 17.82
CA ASP A 59 -12.67 3.83 18.23
C ASP A 59 -11.55 2.80 18.02
N GLN A 60 -11.76 1.54 18.38
CA GLN A 60 -10.82 0.44 18.11
C GLN A 60 -10.64 0.21 16.60
N VAL A 61 -11.74 0.28 15.83
CA VAL A 61 -11.66 0.17 14.37
C VAL A 61 -10.85 1.30 13.78
N LEU A 62 -11.09 2.54 14.21
CA LEU A 62 -10.39 3.71 13.69
C LEU A 62 -8.91 3.68 14.06
N MET A 63 -8.57 3.43 15.33
CA MET A 63 -7.19 3.32 15.80
C MET A 63 -6.43 2.29 14.98
N ARG A 64 -7.01 1.10 14.80
CA ARG A 64 -6.37 0.04 14.03
C ARG A 64 -6.19 0.39 12.56
N ALA A 65 -7.19 1.04 11.95
CA ALA A 65 -7.07 1.50 10.57
C ALA A 65 -5.97 2.55 10.42
N LEU A 66 -5.90 3.53 11.34
CA LEU A 66 -4.87 4.57 11.36
C LEU A 66 -3.48 3.99 11.51
N ARG A 67 -3.27 3.10 12.49
CA ARG A 67 -1.99 2.45 12.74
C ARG A 67 -1.56 1.61 11.53
N ASN A 68 -2.37 0.62 11.15
CA ASN A 68 -1.97 -0.35 10.13
C ASN A 68 -1.77 0.30 8.75
N PHE A 69 -2.55 1.33 8.40
CA PHE A 69 -2.42 2.00 7.11
C PHE A 69 -1.18 2.90 7.04
N ASN A 70 -0.74 3.49 8.15
CA ASN A 70 0.35 4.44 8.16
C ASN A 70 1.70 3.81 8.49
N VAL A 71 1.78 2.83 9.40
CA VAL A 71 3.02 2.11 9.76
C VAL A 71 3.89 1.70 8.56
N PRO A 72 3.38 1.09 7.46
CA PRO A 72 4.24 0.72 6.32
C PRO A 72 4.89 1.91 5.60
N LYS A 73 4.44 3.14 5.84
CA LYS A 73 4.90 4.38 5.21
C LYS A 73 5.78 5.22 6.12
N ILE A 74 5.81 4.93 7.43
CA ILE A 74 6.63 5.68 8.38
C ILE A 74 8.04 5.12 8.36
N VAL A 75 9.04 6.00 8.29
CA VAL A 75 10.45 5.59 8.37
C VAL A 75 10.77 5.08 9.77
N THR A 76 11.70 4.15 9.90
CA THR A 76 12.02 3.50 11.18
C THR A 76 12.27 4.48 12.33
N ALA A 77 12.98 5.58 12.05
CA ALA A 77 13.30 6.62 13.04
C ALA A 77 12.06 7.34 13.61
N ASP A 78 10.96 7.36 12.87
CA ASP A 78 9.71 8.05 13.23
C ASP A 78 8.66 7.10 13.83
N ILE A 79 8.89 5.77 13.83
CA ILE A 79 7.90 4.77 14.26
C ILE A 79 7.54 4.96 15.72
N GLU A 80 8.51 5.17 16.60
CA GLU A 80 8.27 5.32 18.04
C GLU A 80 7.44 6.57 18.34
N ILE A 81 7.74 7.69 17.67
CA ILE A 81 6.97 8.93 17.79
C ILE A 81 5.54 8.70 17.30
N PHE A 82 5.37 8.10 16.12
CA PHE A 82 4.03 7.81 15.58
C PHE A 82 3.20 6.92 16.51
N MET A 83 3.81 5.87 17.08
CA MET A 83 3.13 4.98 18.03
C MET A 83 2.77 5.69 19.33
N GLY A 84 3.66 6.54 19.87
CA GLY A 84 3.36 7.38 21.03
C GLY A 84 2.16 8.30 20.80
N LEU A 85 2.06 8.94 19.62
CA LEU A 85 0.91 9.77 19.27
C LEU A 85 -0.40 8.97 19.15
N ILE A 86 -0.33 7.73 18.68
CA ILE A 86 -1.49 6.81 18.67
C ILE A 86 -1.92 6.51 20.09
N ASP A 87 -0.99 6.15 20.97
CA ASP A 87 -1.29 5.77 22.35
C ASP A 87 -1.86 6.94 23.17
N ASP A 88 -1.35 8.15 22.96
CA ASP A 88 -1.86 9.38 23.57
C ASP A 88 -3.31 9.70 23.13
N LEU A 89 -3.64 9.48 21.85
CA LEU A 89 -4.97 9.75 21.31
C LEU A 89 -5.98 8.62 21.57
N PHE A 90 -5.51 7.40 21.76
CA PHE A 90 -6.31 6.19 21.97
C PHE A 90 -5.86 5.44 23.23
N PRO A 91 -5.91 6.08 24.41
CA PRO A 91 -5.38 5.49 25.63
C PRO A 91 -6.14 4.22 26.03
N ALA A 92 -5.41 3.25 26.59
CA ALA A 92 -5.94 1.97 27.07
C ALA A 92 -6.62 1.08 26.01
N LEU A 93 -6.35 1.31 24.71
CA LEU A 93 -6.82 0.44 23.62
C LEU A 93 -5.66 -0.42 23.11
N ASP A 94 -5.46 -1.60 23.68
CA ASP A 94 -4.61 -2.60 23.06
C ASP A 94 -5.39 -3.33 21.97
N VAL A 95 -5.14 -2.96 20.71
CA VAL A 95 -5.79 -3.58 19.54
C VAL A 95 -4.73 -4.29 18.72
N PRO A 96 -4.60 -5.63 18.82
CA PRO A 96 -3.60 -6.36 18.04
C PRO A 96 -3.87 -6.25 16.53
N ARG A 97 -2.81 -6.37 15.74
CA ARG A 97 -2.93 -6.51 14.29
C ARG A 97 -3.68 -7.82 14.00
N LYS A 98 -4.65 -7.79 13.08
CA LYS A 98 -5.23 -9.04 12.57
C LYS A 98 -4.20 -9.64 11.63
N THR A 99 -3.73 -10.81 12.00
CA THR A 99 -2.89 -11.65 11.16
C THR A 99 -3.79 -12.62 10.37
N ASN A 100 -3.27 -13.09 9.25
CA ASN A 100 -3.85 -14.23 8.54
C ASN A 100 -2.80 -15.36 8.57
N PRO A 101 -2.87 -16.28 9.55
CA PRO A 101 -1.84 -17.30 9.73
C PRO A 101 -1.67 -18.22 8.52
N GLU A 102 -2.76 -18.53 7.80
CA GLU A 102 -2.67 -19.32 6.56
C GLU A 102 -1.90 -18.56 5.48
N PHE A 103 -2.19 -17.28 5.28
CA PHE A 103 -1.48 -16.48 4.31
C PHE A 103 0.01 -16.32 4.66
N GLU A 104 0.32 -16.08 5.93
CA GLU A 104 1.72 -16.02 6.37
C GLU A 104 2.44 -17.36 6.21
N LYS A 105 1.74 -18.49 6.37
CA LYS A 105 2.29 -19.82 6.10
C LYS A 105 2.60 -20.02 4.62
N ASP A 106 1.71 -19.59 3.73
CA ASP A 106 1.94 -19.65 2.27
C ASP A 106 3.13 -18.78 1.86
N ILE A 107 3.28 -17.59 2.48
CA ILE A 107 4.43 -16.72 2.28
C ILE A 107 5.72 -17.40 2.75
N ARG A 108 5.74 -18.02 3.93
CA ARG A 108 6.93 -18.75 4.43
C ARG A 108 7.34 -19.86 3.48
N HIS A 109 6.39 -20.65 3.00
CA HIS A 109 6.66 -21.68 2.01
C HIS A 109 7.25 -21.08 0.72
N THR A 110 6.71 -19.97 0.25
CA THR A 110 7.20 -19.28 -0.95
C THR A 110 8.62 -18.72 -0.75
N ILE A 111 8.95 -18.22 0.43
CA ILE A 111 10.29 -17.76 0.81
C ILE A 111 11.29 -18.91 0.73
N ASP A 112 10.95 -20.08 1.27
CA ASP A 112 11.80 -21.29 1.21
C ASP A 112 12.04 -21.72 -0.24
N GLU A 113 10.99 -21.76 -1.06
CA GLU A 113 11.13 -22.11 -2.48
C GLU A 113 11.96 -21.10 -3.28
N LEU A 114 11.95 -19.82 -2.89
CA LEU A 114 12.77 -18.77 -3.50
C LEU A 114 14.18 -18.70 -2.88
N GLN A 115 14.49 -19.58 -1.93
CA GLN A 115 15.77 -19.62 -1.20
C GLN A 115 16.10 -18.27 -0.54
N LEU A 116 15.08 -17.60 -0.02
CA LEU A 116 15.20 -16.34 0.70
C LEU A 116 15.26 -16.57 2.21
N GLN A 117 15.78 -15.58 2.93
CA GLN A 117 15.73 -15.54 4.38
C GLN A 117 14.63 -14.57 4.82
N PRO A 118 13.72 -14.96 5.74
CA PRO A 118 12.65 -14.08 6.22
C PRO A 118 13.18 -12.89 7.07
N GLY A 119 14.46 -12.92 7.45
CA GLY A 119 15.12 -11.89 8.23
C GLY A 119 14.72 -11.90 9.71
N ASP A 120 15.18 -10.89 10.45
CA ASP A 120 14.88 -10.75 11.88
C ASP A 120 13.39 -10.58 12.13
N ALA A 121 12.87 -11.28 13.14
CA ALA A 121 11.48 -11.18 13.61
C ALA A 121 10.41 -11.23 12.49
N ASP A 122 10.64 -12.00 11.43
CA ASP A 122 9.74 -12.12 10.27
C ASP A 122 9.43 -10.78 9.57
N GLY A 123 10.36 -9.81 9.66
CA GLY A 123 10.19 -8.47 9.08
C GLY A 123 9.91 -8.49 7.58
N PHE A 124 10.52 -9.41 6.83
CA PHE A 124 10.25 -9.57 5.40
C PHE A 124 8.82 -10.05 5.12
N ILE A 125 8.32 -11.02 5.90
CA ILE A 125 6.94 -11.51 5.80
C ILE A 125 5.95 -10.38 6.08
N LEU A 126 6.22 -9.57 7.11
CA LEU A 126 5.42 -8.40 7.42
C LEU A 126 5.33 -7.44 6.23
N LYS A 127 6.44 -7.18 5.52
CA LYS A 127 6.45 -6.34 4.31
C LYS A 127 5.63 -6.94 3.16
N VAL A 128 5.69 -8.26 2.95
CA VAL A 128 4.88 -8.94 1.94
C VAL A 128 3.38 -8.81 2.26
N VAL A 129 2.99 -9.02 3.53
CA VAL A 129 1.60 -8.85 3.96
C VAL A 129 1.15 -7.38 3.85
N GLN A 130 2.00 -6.43 4.22
CA GLN A 130 1.68 -5.00 4.10
C GLN A 130 1.45 -4.59 2.64
N LEU A 131 2.19 -5.18 1.68
CA LEU A 131 1.98 -4.94 0.26
C LEU A 131 0.61 -5.46 -0.21
N ASP A 132 0.21 -6.67 0.20
CA ASP A 132 -1.12 -7.23 -0.06
C ASP A 132 -2.24 -6.32 0.51
N GLU A 133 -2.09 -5.88 1.76
CA GLU A 133 -3.02 -4.97 2.42
C GLU A 133 -3.15 -3.62 1.68
N LEU A 134 -2.05 -3.11 1.11
CA LEU A 134 -2.05 -1.87 0.33
C LEU A 134 -2.73 -2.04 -1.03
N PHE A 135 -2.56 -3.17 -1.72
CA PHE A 135 -3.25 -3.44 -2.99
C PHE A 135 -4.77 -3.53 -2.86
N ALA A 136 -5.29 -3.93 -1.68
CA ALA A 136 -6.73 -3.92 -1.43
C ALA A 136 -7.34 -2.50 -1.41
N VAL A 137 -6.52 -1.45 -1.27
CA VAL A 137 -6.99 -0.07 -1.07
C VAL A 137 -6.45 0.93 -2.09
N ARG A 138 -5.39 0.57 -2.81
CA ARG A 138 -4.76 1.42 -3.83
C ARG A 138 -4.40 0.59 -5.06
N HIS A 139 -4.67 1.17 -6.23
CA HIS A 139 -4.32 0.57 -7.52
C HIS A 139 -2.84 0.76 -7.89
N SER A 140 -2.14 1.70 -7.25
CA SER A 140 -0.72 1.96 -7.45
C SER A 140 -0.03 2.10 -6.08
N VAL A 141 1.12 1.45 -5.95
CA VAL A 141 1.90 1.36 -4.72
C VAL A 141 3.37 1.55 -5.07
N PHE A 142 4.06 2.42 -4.33
CA PHE A 142 5.50 2.59 -4.43
C PHE A 142 6.20 1.71 -3.39
N ILE A 143 7.24 1.00 -3.79
CA ILE A 143 8.13 0.26 -2.88
C ILE A 143 9.43 1.04 -2.80
N VAL A 144 9.60 1.80 -1.72
CA VAL A 144 10.71 2.74 -1.54
C VAL A 144 11.72 2.18 -0.54
N GLY A 145 13.00 2.40 -0.81
CA GLY A 145 14.10 2.01 0.08
C GLY A 145 15.43 1.93 -0.66
N ASN A 146 16.52 1.84 0.10
CA ASN A 146 17.89 1.81 -0.43
C ASN A 146 18.11 0.63 -1.39
N SER A 147 19.14 0.73 -2.22
CA SER A 147 19.57 -0.38 -3.07
C SER A 147 19.92 -1.62 -2.23
N GLY A 148 19.67 -2.81 -2.78
CA GLY A 148 19.98 -4.08 -2.09
C GLY A 148 19.07 -4.47 -0.92
N THR A 149 18.01 -3.71 -0.60
CA THR A 149 17.12 -3.98 0.55
C THR A 149 15.99 -4.99 0.27
N GLY A 150 16.06 -5.73 -0.84
CA GLY A 150 15.08 -6.78 -1.16
C GLY A 150 13.72 -6.30 -1.68
N LYS A 151 13.57 -5.02 -2.05
CA LYS A 151 12.33 -4.42 -2.59
C LYS A 151 11.69 -5.27 -3.69
N SER A 152 12.48 -5.67 -4.68
CA SER A 152 11.99 -6.50 -5.80
C SER A 152 11.56 -7.89 -5.33
N MET A 153 12.21 -8.43 -4.30
CA MET A 153 11.83 -9.73 -3.74
C MET A 153 10.52 -9.67 -2.96
N VAL A 154 10.16 -8.52 -2.36
CA VAL A 154 8.86 -8.38 -1.66
C VAL A 154 7.69 -8.64 -2.61
N TRP A 155 7.63 -7.92 -3.74
CA TRP A 155 6.52 -8.10 -4.69
C TRP A 155 6.61 -9.42 -5.46
N LYS A 156 7.82 -9.91 -5.78
CA LYS A 156 8.01 -11.23 -6.42
C LYS A 156 7.56 -12.37 -5.51
N THR A 157 7.81 -12.28 -4.21
CA THR A 157 7.31 -13.25 -3.22
C THR A 157 5.79 -13.22 -3.15
N LEU A 158 5.19 -12.03 -3.10
CA LEU A 158 3.73 -11.90 -3.13
C LEU A 158 3.12 -12.49 -4.40
N PHE A 159 3.71 -12.18 -5.56
CA PHE A 159 3.29 -12.71 -6.85
C PHE A 159 3.30 -14.24 -6.87
N LYS A 160 4.41 -14.84 -6.44
CA LYS A 160 4.55 -16.29 -6.39
C LYS A 160 3.58 -16.92 -5.38
N THR A 161 3.37 -16.29 -4.23
CA THR A 161 2.36 -16.72 -3.24
C THR A 161 0.96 -16.77 -3.86
N TYR A 162 0.57 -15.74 -4.62
CA TYR A 162 -0.70 -15.73 -5.35
C TYR A 162 -0.79 -16.81 -6.44
N ALA A 163 0.33 -17.10 -7.12
CA ALA A 163 0.37 -18.17 -8.11
C ALA A 163 0.13 -19.55 -7.44
N THR A 164 0.76 -19.81 -6.29
CA THR A 164 0.55 -21.01 -5.47
C THR A 164 -0.91 -21.14 -5.01
N GLN A 165 -1.55 -20.02 -4.67
CA GLN A 165 -2.98 -19.95 -4.36
C GLN A 165 -3.90 -20.04 -5.59
N LYS A 166 -3.36 -20.33 -6.78
CA LYS A 166 -4.08 -20.47 -8.04
C LYS A 166 -4.87 -19.21 -8.44
N ARG A 167 -4.43 -18.02 -7.98
CA ARG A 167 -5.03 -16.72 -8.35
C ARG A 167 -4.60 -16.23 -9.74
N ARG A 168 -3.78 -17.00 -10.45
CA ARG A 168 -3.30 -16.75 -11.83
C ARG A 168 -2.86 -15.28 -12.05
N PRO A 169 -1.92 -14.77 -11.23
CA PRO A 169 -1.46 -13.40 -11.40
C PRO A 169 -0.61 -13.27 -12.67
N ILE A 170 -0.61 -12.08 -13.28
CA ILE A 170 0.24 -11.71 -14.41
C ILE A 170 0.94 -10.37 -14.09
N TYR A 171 2.16 -10.19 -14.57
CA TYR A 171 2.84 -8.90 -14.50
C TYR A 171 3.59 -8.61 -15.79
N HIS A 172 3.77 -7.32 -16.10
CA HIS A 172 4.76 -6.84 -17.05
C HIS A 172 5.70 -5.90 -16.31
N ASP A 173 7.00 -6.15 -16.39
CA ASP A 173 8.04 -5.27 -15.90
C ASP A 173 8.53 -4.35 -17.03
N LEU A 174 8.67 -3.08 -16.69
CA LEU A 174 9.06 -2.02 -17.60
C LEU A 174 10.06 -1.12 -16.89
N ASN A 175 11.17 -0.81 -17.55
CA ASN A 175 12.01 0.30 -17.12
C ASN A 175 11.54 1.57 -17.86
N PRO A 176 10.85 2.52 -17.21
CA PRO A 176 10.33 3.71 -17.88
C PRO A 176 11.43 4.61 -18.44
N LYS A 177 12.68 4.47 -17.98
CA LYS A 177 13.84 5.22 -18.45
C LYS A 177 14.54 4.62 -19.67
N ALA A 178 14.19 3.39 -20.04
CA ALA A 178 14.80 2.73 -21.19
C ALA A 178 14.27 3.26 -22.54
N VAL A 179 13.18 4.04 -22.51
CA VAL A 179 12.48 4.56 -23.70
C VAL A 179 12.14 6.04 -23.50
N ALA A 180 11.94 6.77 -24.59
CA ALA A 180 11.48 8.15 -24.51
C ALA A 180 10.02 8.23 -24.00
N ASN A 181 9.62 9.36 -23.40
CA ASN A 181 8.24 9.55 -22.90
C ASN A 181 7.17 9.32 -23.99
N ASP A 182 7.44 9.78 -25.21
CA ASP A 182 6.55 9.61 -26.36
C ASP A 182 6.42 8.14 -26.77
N GLU A 183 7.49 7.36 -26.62
CA GLU A 183 7.49 5.92 -26.90
C GLU A 183 6.88 5.11 -25.74
N LEU A 184 6.95 5.62 -24.51
CA LEU A 184 6.36 4.98 -23.33
C LEU A 184 4.85 5.19 -23.29
N PHE A 185 4.38 6.44 -23.39
CA PHE A 185 2.97 6.80 -23.22
C PHE A 185 2.22 6.91 -24.54
N GLY A 186 2.91 7.21 -25.64
CA GLY A 186 2.31 7.50 -26.94
C GLY A 186 2.35 8.99 -27.27
N ILE A 187 2.23 9.29 -28.56
CA ILE A 187 2.31 10.64 -29.10
C ILE A 187 1.32 10.82 -30.26
N ILE A 188 0.77 12.02 -30.40
CA ILE A 188 0.05 12.43 -31.61
C ILE A 188 1.09 12.85 -32.65
N ILE A 189 1.17 12.12 -33.76
CA ILE A 189 2.09 12.42 -34.85
C ILE A 189 1.69 13.78 -35.46
N PRO A 190 2.54 14.83 -35.42
CA PRO A 190 2.11 16.18 -35.80
C PRO A 190 1.67 16.31 -37.26
N SER A 191 2.25 15.51 -38.17
CA SER A 191 1.95 15.54 -39.59
C SER A 191 0.61 14.89 -39.95
N THR A 192 0.28 13.74 -39.36
CA THR A 192 -0.96 13.00 -39.66
C THR A 192 -2.09 13.30 -38.67
N ARG A 193 -1.76 13.89 -37.51
CA ARG A 193 -2.65 14.04 -36.34
C ARG A 193 -3.21 12.72 -35.81
N GLU A 194 -2.56 11.61 -36.13
CA GLU A 194 -2.94 10.29 -35.64
C GLU A 194 -2.26 9.99 -34.32
N TRP A 195 -2.97 9.28 -33.45
CA TRP A 195 -2.42 8.77 -32.20
C TRP A 195 -1.58 7.53 -32.47
N LYS A 196 -0.32 7.55 -31.99
CA LYS A 196 0.54 6.37 -31.94
C LYS A 196 0.65 5.93 -30.48
N ASP A 197 0.19 4.72 -30.18
CA ASP A 197 0.31 4.14 -28.85
C ASP A 197 1.77 3.91 -28.45
N GLY A 198 2.09 4.24 -27.20
CA GLY A 198 3.35 3.87 -26.56
C GLY A 198 3.30 2.50 -25.91
N LEU A 199 4.46 2.01 -25.45
CA LEU A 199 4.65 0.71 -24.81
C LEU A 199 3.73 0.50 -23.60
N PHE A 200 3.68 1.47 -22.68
CA PHE A 200 2.85 1.41 -21.48
C PHE A 200 1.36 1.40 -21.83
N SER A 201 0.96 2.27 -22.76
CA SER A 201 -0.44 2.37 -23.22
C SER A 201 -0.92 1.09 -23.91
N ASN A 202 -0.06 0.43 -24.69
CA ASN A 202 -0.34 -0.87 -25.29
C ASN A 202 -0.51 -1.95 -24.23
N ILE A 203 0.42 -2.09 -23.29
CA ILE A 203 0.34 -3.08 -22.21
C ILE A 203 -0.91 -2.86 -21.36
N MET A 204 -1.23 -1.61 -21.03
CA MET A 204 -2.44 -1.27 -20.27
C MET A 204 -3.71 -1.69 -21.02
N ARG A 205 -3.76 -1.46 -22.34
CA ARG A 205 -4.89 -1.89 -23.19
C ARG A 205 -5.00 -3.41 -23.27
N GLU A 206 -3.88 -4.11 -23.44
CA GLU A 206 -3.84 -5.57 -23.45
C GLU A 206 -4.37 -6.13 -22.13
N GLN A 207 -3.85 -5.65 -20.99
CA GLN A 207 -4.31 -6.08 -19.68
C GLN A 207 -5.79 -5.75 -19.44
N ALA A 208 -6.29 -4.60 -19.92
CA ALA A 208 -7.72 -4.26 -19.82
C ALA A 208 -8.61 -5.22 -20.61
N ASN A 209 -8.14 -5.70 -21.77
CA ASN A 209 -8.88 -6.60 -22.65
C ASN A 209 -8.76 -8.09 -22.26
N MET A 210 -7.76 -8.47 -21.45
CA MET A 210 -7.62 -9.86 -20.99
C MET A 210 -8.83 -10.31 -20.17
N THR A 211 -9.42 -11.43 -20.56
CA THR A 211 -10.52 -12.06 -19.82
C THR A 211 -9.99 -12.85 -18.61
N GLY A 212 -10.79 -12.92 -17.54
CA GLY A 212 -10.46 -13.68 -16.33
C GLY A 212 -10.29 -12.82 -15.08
N ILE A 213 -10.23 -13.50 -13.94
CA ILE A 213 -10.17 -12.90 -12.59
C ILE A 213 -8.73 -12.77 -12.04
N GLY A 214 -7.72 -13.02 -12.89
CA GLY A 214 -6.32 -12.96 -12.49
C GLY A 214 -5.91 -11.54 -12.11
N LEU A 215 -5.07 -11.40 -11.08
CA LEU A 215 -4.49 -10.12 -10.70
C LEU A 215 -3.47 -9.67 -11.75
N LYS A 216 -3.58 -8.43 -12.23
CA LYS A 216 -2.76 -7.90 -13.32
C LYS A 216 -1.93 -6.73 -12.82
N TRP A 217 -0.62 -6.85 -12.93
CA TRP A 217 0.33 -5.84 -12.46
C TRP A 217 1.14 -5.26 -13.61
N ILE A 218 1.49 -3.98 -13.50
CA ILE A 218 2.52 -3.36 -14.32
C ILE A 218 3.55 -2.82 -13.34
N VAL A 219 4.78 -3.33 -13.42
CA VAL A 219 5.89 -2.96 -12.54
C VAL A 219 6.76 -1.98 -13.30
N LEU A 220 6.84 -0.75 -12.79
CA LEU A 220 7.75 0.27 -13.30
C LEU A 220 9.03 0.22 -12.47
N ASP A 221 10.03 -0.51 -12.96
CA ASP A 221 11.33 -0.70 -12.30
C ASP A 221 12.34 0.33 -12.83
N GLY A 222 12.36 1.50 -12.19
CA GLY A 222 13.26 2.59 -12.54
C GLY A 222 13.09 3.76 -11.58
N ASP A 223 13.98 4.73 -11.71
CA ASP A 223 13.95 5.95 -10.91
C ASP A 223 12.75 6.81 -11.28
N ILE A 224 12.26 7.57 -10.29
CA ILE A 224 11.17 8.52 -10.45
C ILE A 224 11.79 9.90 -10.65
N ASP A 225 11.52 10.51 -11.79
CA ASP A 225 11.76 11.94 -11.96
C ASP A 225 10.59 12.73 -11.41
N LEU A 226 10.88 13.84 -10.74
CA LEU A 226 9.93 14.93 -10.65
C LEU A 226 9.88 15.57 -12.05
N ILE A 227 8.72 15.50 -12.69
CA ILE A 227 8.49 16.32 -13.88
C ILE A 227 8.30 17.75 -13.35
N ASP A 228 9.32 18.59 -13.54
CA ASP A 228 9.25 20.05 -13.33
C ASP A 228 8.37 20.74 -14.40
#